data_AF-A0A4Y7X9G9-F1
#
_entry.id   AF-A0A4Y7X9G9-F1
#
_cell.length_a   1.000
_cell.length_b   1.000
_cell.length_c   1.000
_cell.angle_alpha   90.00
_cell.angle_beta   90.00
_cell.angle_gamma   90.00
#
_symmetry.space_group_name_H-M   'P 1'
#
loop_
_entity.id
_entity.type
_entity.pdbx_description
1 polymer ?
#
loop_
_entity_poly.entity_id
_entity_poly.type
_entity_poly.pdbx_seq_one_letter_code
_entity_poly.pdbx_strand_id
1 'polypeptide(L)'
;MSSLPNGDYYRQLTLFQQEKQALIDRSICLTEAAKYFGIAPKAFIQQLHALKLIYKPAKHWLGYQDKLNAGLLVQRPVEFTHSTGETGFRSQVLITPKGMRWLHRHLMPSMA
;
A
#
# COMPACT_ATOMS: atom_id res chain seq x y z
N MET A 1 -19.50 1.36 -35.56
CA MET A 1 -19.47 2.64 -34.81
C MET A 1 -19.39 2.29 -33.33
N SER A 2 -18.24 2.52 -32.70
CA SER A 2 -18.04 2.27 -31.27
C SER A 2 -18.92 3.22 -30.46
N SER A 3 -19.96 2.70 -29.80
CA SER A 3 -20.71 3.48 -28.81
C SER A 3 -19.76 3.78 -27.65
N LEU A 4 -19.22 4.99 -27.63
CA LEU A 4 -18.49 5.46 -26.45
C LEU A 4 -19.45 5.40 -25.25
N PRO A 5 -19.03 4.83 -24.10
CA PRO A 5 -19.86 4.77 -22.91
C PRO A 5 -20.26 6.19 -22.45
N ASN A 6 -21.50 6.37 -22.00
CA ASN A 6 -22.04 7.65 -21.50
C ASN A 6 -21.12 8.29 -20.42
N GLY A 7 -21.16 9.62 -20.32
CA GLY A 7 -20.26 10.45 -19.49
C GLY A 7 -20.17 10.09 -18.00
N ASP A 8 -21.12 9.32 -17.47
CA ASP A 8 -21.11 8.81 -16.10
C ASP A 8 -19.93 7.85 -15.82
N TYR A 9 -19.50 7.08 -16.82
CA TYR A 9 -18.40 6.13 -16.65
C TYR A 9 -17.07 6.86 -16.35
N TYR A 10 -16.74 7.89 -17.14
CA TYR A 10 -15.52 8.68 -16.91
C TYR A 10 -15.56 9.43 -15.58
N ARG A 11 -16.74 9.87 -15.14
CA ARG A 11 -16.93 10.47 -13.82
C ARG A 11 -16.64 9.47 -12.70
N GLN A 12 -17.17 8.26 -12.79
CA GLN A 12 -16.93 7.20 -11.81
C GLN A 12 -15.45 6.81 -11.72
N LEU A 13 -14.77 6.67 -12.86
CA LEU A 13 -13.33 6.40 -12.90
C LEU A 13 -12.51 7.51 -12.23
N THR A 14 -12.87 8.77 -12.52
CA THR A 14 -12.19 9.94 -11.95
C THR A 14 -12.35 9.98 -10.42
N LEU A 15 -13.56 9.73 -9.93
CA LEU A 15 -13.83 9.67 -8.49
C LEU A 15 -13.05 8.54 -7.83
N PHE A 16 -13.03 7.34 -8.41
CA PHE A 16 -12.25 6.21 -7.89
C PHE A 16 -10.76 6.52 -7.82
N GLN A 17 -10.20 7.19 -8.84
CA GLN A 17 -8.81 7.63 -8.85
C GLN A 17 -8.53 8.65 -7.73
N GLN A 18 -9.41 9.64 -7.56
CA GLN A 18 -9.30 10.65 -6.50
C GLN A 18 -9.37 10.02 -5.10
N GLU A 19 -10.31 9.10 -4.87
CA GLU A 19 -10.45 8.38 -3.60
C GLU A 19 -9.21 7.54 -3.30
N LYS A 20 -8.70 6.82 -4.30
CA LYS A 20 -7.47 6.04 -4.18
C LYS A 20 -6.27 6.94 -3.86
N GLN A 21 -6.14 8.08 -4.53
CA GLN A 21 -5.07 9.04 -4.27
C GLN A 21 -5.17 9.60 -2.85
N ALA A 22 -6.37 10.02 -2.42
CA ALA A 22 -6.59 10.51 -1.06
C ALA A 22 -6.29 9.45 0.02
N LEU A 23 -6.53 8.17 -0.26
CA LEU A 23 -6.11 7.08 0.61
C LEU A 23 -4.58 6.94 0.65
N ILE A 24 -3.91 7.03 -0.50
CA ILE A 24 -2.46 7.00 -0.61
C ILE A 24 -1.80 8.14 0.15
N ASP A 25 -2.37 9.35 0.10
CA ASP A 25 -1.84 10.54 0.77
C ASP A 25 -1.93 10.45 2.30
N ARG A 26 -2.94 9.72 2.80
CA ARG A 26 -3.14 9.47 4.24
C ARG A 26 -2.44 8.20 4.73
N SER A 27 -1.71 7.50 3.86
CA SER A 27 -1.01 6.25 4.19
C SER A 27 0.48 6.48 4.34
N ILE A 28 1.14 5.67 5.16
CA ILE A 28 2.59 5.77 5.42
C ILE A 28 3.32 4.55 4.87
N CYS A 29 4.59 4.71 4.48
CA CYS A 29 5.37 3.58 3.97
C CYS A 29 5.80 2.62 5.10
N LEU A 30 6.23 1.41 4.74
CA LEU A 30 6.63 0.39 5.72
C LEU A 30 7.75 0.88 6.66
N THR A 31 8.68 1.69 6.15
CA THR A 31 9.78 2.25 6.95
C THR A 31 9.28 3.30 7.95
N GLU A 32 8.35 4.15 7.56
CA GLU A 32 7.74 5.13 8.46
C GLU A 32 6.89 4.45 9.54
N ALA A 33 6.11 3.44 9.17
CA ALA A 33 5.36 2.64 10.13
C ALA A 33 6.28 1.92 11.14
N ALA A 34 7.41 1.37 10.66
CA ALA A 34 8.40 0.75 11.55
C ALA A 34 8.94 1.76 12.59
N LYS A 35 9.28 2.98 12.15
CA LYS A 35 9.70 4.07 13.05
C LYS A 35 8.63 4.42 14.07
N TYR A 36 7.37 4.49 13.63
CA TYR A 36 6.23 4.78 14.50
C TYR A 36 6.08 3.73 15.62
N PHE A 37 6.29 2.44 15.33
CA PHE A 37 6.26 1.37 16.34
C PHE A 37 7.57 1.23 17.13
N GLY A 38 8.62 1.99 16.81
CA GLY A 38 9.94 1.84 17.44
C GLY A 38 10.65 0.53 17.08
N ILE A 39 10.29 -0.10 15.95
CA ILE A 39 10.84 -1.38 15.50
C ILE A 39 11.82 -1.14 14.34
N ALA A 40 12.93 -1.87 14.31
CA ALA A 40 13.85 -1.83 13.17
C ALA A 40 13.12 -2.20 11.86
N PRO A 41 13.26 -1.44 10.75
CA PRO A 41 12.50 -1.68 9.52
C PRO A 41 12.55 -3.10 8.98
N LYS A 42 13.73 -3.75 9.05
CA LYS A 42 13.90 -5.15 8.63
C LYS A 42 13.05 -6.11 9.46
N ALA A 43 13.05 -5.94 10.79
CA ALA A 43 12.26 -6.76 11.70
C ALA A 43 10.76 -6.52 11.52
N PHE A 44 10.36 -5.25 11.38
CA PHE A 44 8.96 -4.88 11.12
C PHE A 44 8.43 -5.53 9.83
N ILE A 45 9.18 -5.42 8.72
CA ILE A 45 8.82 -6.04 7.45
C ILE A 45 8.70 -7.57 7.58
N GLN A 46 9.60 -8.22 8.34
CA GLN A 46 9.52 -9.64 8.62
C GLN A 46 8.25 -10.01 9.41
N GLN A 47 7.86 -9.21 10.41
CA GLN A 47 6.60 -9.40 11.14
C GLN A 47 5.38 -9.26 10.23
N LEU A 48 5.34 -8.25 9.35
CA LEU A 48 4.24 -8.10 8.39
C LEU A 48 4.15 -9.28 7.42
N HIS A 49 5.29 -9.82 6.99
CA HIS A 49 5.34 -11.02 6.17
C HIS A 49 4.83 -12.26 6.92
N ALA A 50 5.22 -12.42 8.19
CA ALA A 50 4.73 -13.49 9.06
C ALA A 50 3.20 -13.41 9.27
N LEU A 51 2.66 -12.21 9.45
CA LEU A 51 1.22 -11.93 9.57
C LEU A 51 0.44 -12.03 8.25
N LYS A 52 1.09 -12.43 7.15
CA LYS A 52 0.48 -12.52 5.81
C LYS A 52 -0.16 -11.20 5.37
N LEU A 53 0.47 -10.08 5.70
CA LEU A 53 0.07 -8.77 5.19
C LEU A 53 0.73 -8.43 3.86
N ILE A 54 2.01 -8.74 3.77
CA ILE A 54 2.83 -8.53 2.58
C ILE A 54 3.55 -9.81 2.19
N TYR A 55 3.96 -9.90 0.94
CA TYR A 55 4.80 -10.97 0.40
C TYR A 55 5.81 -10.41 -0.59
N LYS A 56 6.85 -11.20 -0.91
CA LYS A 56 7.95 -10.80 -1.80
C LYS A 56 8.13 -11.82 -2.92
N PRO A 57 7.47 -11.65 -4.08
CA PRO A 57 7.60 -12.60 -5.19
C PRO A 57 8.95 -12.46 -5.92
N ALA A 58 9.57 -11.28 -5.87
CA ALA A 58 10.87 -11.01 -6.50
C ALA A 58 11.66 -9.97 -5.69
N LYS A 59 12.01 -8.82 -6.29
CA LYS A 59 12.82 -7.78 -5.62
C LYS A 59 12.01 -6.83 -4.74
N HIS A 60 10.68 -6.78 -4.89
CA HIS A 60 9.82 -5.80 -4.22
C HIS A 60 8.75 -6.46 -3.36
N TRP A 61 8.35 -5.77 -2.29
CA TRP A 61 7.25 -6.18 -1.43
C TRP A 61 5.91 -5.79 -2.07
N LEU A 62 4.94 -6.68 -2.00
CA LEU A 62 3.55 -6.46 -2.41
C LEU A 62 2.61 -6.76 -1.24
N GLY A 63 1.45 -6.11 -1.20
CA GLY A 63 0.39 -6.46 -0.25
C GLY A 63 -0.45 -7.60 -0.80
N TYR A 64 -0.89 -8.52 0.07
CA TYR A 64 -1.87 -9.52 -0.35
C TYR A 64 -3.20 -8.86 -0.77
N GLN A 65 -3.84 -9.39 -1.80
CA GLN A 65 -5.03 -8.78 -2.41
C GLN A 65 -6.20 -8.66 -1.42
N ASP A 66 -6.38 -9.63 -0.53
CA ASP A 66 -7.39 -9.58 0.52
C ASP A 66 -7.16 -8.43 1.50
N LYS A 67 -5.89 -8.08 1.79
CA LYS A 67 -5.52 -6.95 2.66
C LYS A 67 -5.68 -5.60 1.98
N LEU A 68 -5.43 -5.54 0.67
CA LEU A 68 -5.74 -4.38 -0.17
C LEU A 68 -7.26 -4.14 -0.21
N ASN A 69 -8.04 -5.18 -0.48
CA ASN A 69 -9.51 -5.12 -0.49
C ASN A 69 -10.08 -4.75 0.88
N ALA A 70 -9.49 -5.25 1.96
CA ALA A 70 -9.86 -4.87 3.33
C ALA A 70 -9.46 -3.42 3.69
N GLY A 71 -8.73 -2.72 2.82
CA GLY A 71 -8.27 -1.35 3.03
C GLY A 71 -7.22 -1.22 4.15
N LEU A 72 -6.52 -2.31 4.49
CA LEU A 72 -5.41 -2.27 5.46
C LEU A 72 -4.14 -1.72 4.83
N LEU A 73 -3.94 -2.05 3.55
CA LEU A 73 -2.82 -1.62 2.74
C LEU A 73 -3.32 -0.90 1.49
N VAL A 74 -2.47 -0.06 0.92
CA VAL A 74 -2.66 0.51 -0.43
C VAL A 74 -1.34 0.44 -1.18
N GLN A 75 -1.41 0.38 -2.51
CA GLN A 75 -0.23 0.35 -3.37
C GLN A 75 -0.12 1.64 -4.19
N ARG A 76 1.07 2.24 -4.12
CA ARG A 76 1.47 3.42 -4.90
C ARG A 76 2.45 3.00 -5.99
N PRO A 77 2.17 3.25 -7.27
CA PRO A 77 3.18 3.17 -8.32
C PRO A 77 4.27 4.21 -8.05
N VAL A 78 5.52 3.79 -8.08
CA VAL A 78 6.68 4.67 -7.94
C VAL A 78 7.53 4.49 -9.19
N GLU A 79 7.72 5.58 -9.92
CA GLU A 79 8.65 5.64 -11.03
C GLU A 79 10.09 5.70 -10.53
N PHE A 80 11.00 5.07 -11.25
CA PHE A 80 12.41 5.15 -10.97
C PHE A 80 13.22 5.08 -12.26
N THR A 81 14.35 5.78 -12.26
CA THR A 81 15.27 5.81 -13.39
C THR A 81 16.39 4.81 -13.14
N HIS A 82 16.61 3.92 -14.10
CA HIS A 82 17.75 3.01 -14.12
C HIS A 82 19.04 3.78 -14.43
N SER A 83 20.19 3.21 -14.07
CA SER A 83 21.51 3.78 -14.41
C SER A 83 21.74 3.89 -15.92
N THR A 84 20.97 3.14 -16.73
CA THR A 84 20.97 3.18 -18.19
C THR A 84 20.16 4.34 -18.77
N GLY A 85 19.43 5.11 -17.94
CA GLY A 85 18.52 6.18 -18.37
C GLY A 85 17.07 5.73 -18.63
N GLU A 86 16.80 4.43 -18.65
CA GLU A 86 15.44 3.89 -18.81
C GLU A 86 14.59 4.14 -17.56
N THR A 87 13.30 4.45 -17.74
CA THR A 87 12.34 4.58 -16.64
C THR A 87 11.61 3.26 -16.42
N GLY A 88 11.42 2.93 -15.15
CA GLY A 88 10.69 1.75 -14.70
C GLY A 88 9.67 2.12 -13.63
N PHE A 89 8.68 1.25 -13.43
CA PHE A 89 7.72 1.39 -12.35
C PHE A 89 7.86 0.24 -11.37
N ARG A 90 7.77 0.57 -10.08
CA ARG A 90 7.65 -0.42 -9.01
C ARG A 90 6.44 -0.09 -8.14
N SER A 91 5.84 -1.11 -7.56
CA SER A 91 4.79 -0.91 -6.56
C SER A 91 5.42 -0.72 -5.18
N GLN A 92 5.05 0.36 -4.49
CA GLN A 92 5.35 0.57 -3.08
C GLN A 92 4.11 0.23 -2.25
N VAL A 93 4.29 -0.56 -1.20
CA VAL A 93 3.23 -0.84 -0.22
C VAL A 93 3.21 0.26 0.83
N LEU A 94 2.01 0.76 1.12
CA LEU A 94 1.73 1.69 2.20
C LEU A 94 0.68 1.10 3.14
N ILE A 95 0.77 1.50 4.40
CA ILE A 95 -0.17 1.14 5.45
C ILE A 95 -1.15 2.29 5.62
N THR A 96 -2.44 1.98 5.51
CA THR A 96 -3.50 2.98 5.67
C THR A 96 -3.72 3.31 7.15
N PRO A 97 -4.47 4.37 7.50
CA PRO A 97 -4.88 4.61 8.88
C PRO A 97 -5.64 3.41 9.50
N LYS A 98 -6.42 2.68 8.69
CA LYS A 98 -7.09 1.45 9.12
C LYS A 98 -6.09 0.33 9.39
N GLY A 99 -5.08 0.18 8.53
CA GLY A 99 -3.97 -0.74 8.72
C GLY A 99 -3.18 -0.47 10.00
N MET A 100 -2.89 0.80 10.30
CA MET A 100 -2.19 1.19 11.53
C MET A 100 -2.97 0.78 12.80
N ARG A 101 -4.28 1.04 12.83
CA ARG A 101 -5.14 0.59 13.96
C ARG A 101 -5.18 -0.93 14.09
N TRP A 102 -5.18 -1.65 12.97
CA TRP A 102 -5.11 -3.10 12.97
C TRP A 102 -3.77 -3.58 13.54
N LEU A 103 -2.65 -3.00 13.10
CA LEU A 103 -1.30 -3.36 13.54
C LEU A 103 -1.08 -3.12 15.03
N HIS A 104 -1.56 -2.00 15.58
CA HIS A 104 -1.54 -1.74 17.02
C HIS A 104 -2.04 -2.92 17.85
N ARG A 105 -3.18 -3.50 17.45
CA ARG A 105 -3.78 -4.65 18.15
C ARG A 105 -2.99 -5.96 18.02
N HIS A 106 -2.19 -6.12 16.97
CA HIS A 106 -1.48 -7.38 16.69
C HIS A 106 0.00 -7.34 17.06
N LEU A 107 0.61 -6.16 17.10
CA LEU A 107 2.03 -5.97 17.43
C LEU A 107 2.25 -5.53 18.88
N MET A 108 1.23 -4.96 19.53
CA MET A 108 1.31 -4.49 20.92
C MET A 108 0.18 -5.09 21.76
N PRO A 109 0.22 -6.40 22.07
CA PRO A 109 -0.91 -7.10 22.69
C PRO A 109 -1.16 -6.78 24.18
N SER A 110 -0.77 -5.61 24.71
CA SER A 110 -0.87 -5.29 26.15
C SER A 110 -1.53 -3.94 26.49
N MET A 111 -2.48 -3.47 25.68
CA MET A 111 -3.36 -2.34 26.03
C MET A 111 -4.83 -2.66 25.73
N ALA A 112 -5.27 -3.82 26.19
CA ALA A 112 -6.68 -4.20 26.27
C ALA A 112 -6.95 -4.76 27.67
#